data_AF-A0A933X0C1-F1
#
_entry.id   AF-A0A933X0C1-F1
#
_cell.length_a   1.000
_cell.length_b   1.000
_cell.length_c   1.000
_cell.angle_alpha   90.00
_cell.angle_beta   90.00
_cell.angle_gamma   90.00
#
_symmetry.space_group_name_H-M   'P 1'
#
loop_
_entity.id
_entity.type
_entity.pdbx_description
1 polymer ?
#
loop_
_entity_poly.entity_id
_entity_poly.type
_entity_poly.pdbx_seq_one_letter_code
_entity_poly.pdbx_strand_id
1 'polypeptide(L)'
;MDKMDPVRLAGNSGQNGKKTYVAVDGKVYDISASHAWKDGRHFTHSAGMDLTEAMKIAPHRADVLQKYSVIAEAGIAPDSGRLDAYNIDAGLKGFLRKLRLHFWLIHFPVALFVLAPVFYVIFLYTQRWAFERTSFHLFAAAVFAAPFAVLSGYAAWYLNYGTAFTRIFYAKIFLAVLLLIAGAVCLRWRVNNPMSLVSPSGPNLMYAAMLAVPAVAVVILACLGKYGIRRR
;
A
#
# COMPACT_ATOMS: atom_id res chain seq x y z
N MET A 1 8.59 -33.52 -16.54
CA MET A 1 7.28 -33.25 -15.92
C MET A 1 6.25 -33.17 -17.02
N ASP A 2 5.02 -33.63 -16.79
CA ASP A 2 3.94 -33.49 -17.77
C ASP A 2 3.60 -32.01 -17.98
N LYS A 3 3.17 -31.65 -19.20
CA LYS A 3 2.66 -30.30 -19.50
C LYS A 3 1.16 -30.24 -19.24
N MET A 4 0.73 -29.22 -18.51
CA MET A 4 -0.67 -28.93 -18.22
C MET A 4 -1.20 -27.88 -19.21
N ASP A 5 -2.12 -28.25 -20.09
CA ASP A 5 -2.75 -27.29 -20.98
C ASP A 5 -3.76 -26.37 -20.24
N PRO A 6 -4.09 -25.18 -20.79
CA PRO A 6 -5.02 -24.24 -20.17
C PRO A 6 -6.40 -24.82 -19.85
N VAL A 7 -6.93 -25.73 -20.69
CA VAL A 7 -8.29 -26.27 -20.54
C VAL A 7 -8.33 -27.23 -19.34
N ARG A 8 -7.33 -28.10 -19.23
CA ARG A 8 -7.17 -28.97 -18.07
C ARG A 8 -6.89 -28.15 -16.82
N LEU A 9 -6.11 -27.07 -16.91
CA LEU A 9 -5.86 -26.18 -15.76
C LEU A 9 -7.17 -25.56 -15.27
N ALA A 10 -7.96 -24.96 -16.17
CA ALA A 10 -9.27 -24.38 -15.88
C ALA A 10 -10.27 -25.41 -15.31
N GLY A 11 -10.16 -26.67 -15.75
CA GLY A 11 -10.95 -27.78 -15.22
C GLY A 11 -10.70 -28.09 -13.75
N ASN A 12 -9.56 -27.67 -13.19
CA ASN A 12 -9.15 -27.87 -11.79
C ASN A 12 -9.24 -26.55 -11.01
N SER A 13 -10.42 -25.93 -11.07
CA SER A 13 -10.70 -24.63 -10.45
C SER A 13 -11.06 -24.69 -8.97
N GLY A 14 -11.04 -25.86 -8.32
CA GLY A 14 -11.47 -26.01 -6.91
C GLY A 14 -12.99 -25.98 -6.69
N GLN A 15 -13.79 -25.73 -7.72
CA GLN A 15 -15.26 -25.74 -7.64
C GLN A 15 -15.82 -27.15 -7.76
N ASN A 16 -17.00 -27.39 -7.18
CA ASN A 16 -17.70 -28.68 -7.23
C ASN A 16 -16.86 -29.86 -6.74
N GLY A 17 -16.03 -29.64 -5.71
CA GLY A 17 -15.16 -30.67 -5.13
C GLY A 17 -13.97 -31.08 -6.01
N LYS A 18 -13.72 -30.37 -7.11
CA LYS A 18 -12.55 -30.59 -7.95
C LYS A 18 -11.27 -30.13 -7.24
N LYS A 19 -10.12 -30.58 -7.74
CA LYS A 19 -8.81 -30.12 -7.30
C LYS A 19 -8.63 -28.62 -7.61
N THR A 20 -7.76 -27.97 -6.85
CA THR A 20 -7.49 -26.52 -6.93
C THR A 20 -6.06 -26.29 -7.40
N TYR A 21 -5.89 -25.95 -8.68
CA TYR A 21 -4.57 -25.76 -9.29
C TYR A 21 -4.36 -24.30 -9.70
N VAL A 22 -3.12 -23.82 -9.64
CA VAL A 22 -2.74 -22.50 -10.18
C VAL A 22 -1.41 -22.62 -10.92
N ALA A 23 -1.25 -21.87 -12.00
CA ALA A 23 0.04 -21.72 -12.65
C ALA A 23 0.72 -20.42 -12.20
N VAL A 24 2.01 -20.48 -11.85
CA VAL A 24 2.85 -19.31 -11.55
C VAL A 24 4.26 -19.58 -12.07
N ASP A 25 4.81 -18.64 -12.84
CA ASP A 25 6.15 -18.70 -13.45
C ASP A 25 6.39 -20.02 -14.20
N GLY A 26 5.41 -20.44 -15.02
CA GLY A 26 5.49 -21.65 -15.85
C GLY A 26 5.35 -22.97 -15.09
N LYS A 27 5.05 -22.95 -13.78
CA LYS A 27 4.83 -24.16 -12.95
C LYS A 27 3.40 -24.23 -12.46
N VAL A 28 2.81 -25.44 -12.48
CA VAL A 28 1.48 -25.69 -11.93
C VAL A 28 1.59 -26.30 -10.53
N TYR A 29 0.95 -25.65 -9.56
CA TYR A 29 0.94 -26.05 -8.16
C TYR A 29 -0.40 -26.65 -7.77
N ASP A 30 -0.38 -27.78 -7.05
CA ASP A 30 -1.57 -28.29 -6.37
C ASP A 30 -1.74 -27.59 -5.02
N ILE A 31 -2.68 -26.64 -4.98
CA ILE A 31 -3.00 -25.86 -3.79
C ILE A 31 -4.31 -26.32 -3.13
N SER A 32 -4.77 -27.54 -3.42
CA SER A 32 -6.04 -28.08 -2.89
C SER A 32 -6.09 -28.12 -1.36
N ALA A 33 -4.95 -28.28 -0.69
CA ALA A 33 -4.84 -28.26 0.78
C ALA A 33 -4.84 -26.83 1.38
N SER A 34 -4.87 -25.79 0.55
CA SER A 34 -4.81 -24.41 1.01
C SER A 34 -6.16 -23.91 1.53
N HIS A 35 -6.23 -23.61 2.83
CA HIS A 35 -7.38 -22.95 3.45
C HIS A 35 -7.67 -21.56 2.83
N ALA A 36 -6.64 -20.87 2.32
CA ALA A 36 -6.77 -19.56 1.69
C ALA A 36 -7.45 -19.60 0.30
N TRP A 37 -7.65 -20.80 -0.27
CA TRP A 37 -8.20 -21.04 -1.61
C TRP A 37 -9.50 -21.86 -1.55
N LYS A 38 -10.30 -21.66 -0.50
CA LYS A 38 -11.58 -22.35 -0.30
C LYS A 38 -12.49 -22.12 -1.52
N ASP A 39 -13.11 -23.21 -1.99
CA ASP A 39 -13.97 -23.22 -3.18
C ASP A 39 -13.29 -22.66 -4.44
N GLY A 40 -11.96 -22.77 -4.51
CA GLY A 40 -11.19 -22.32 -5.67
C GLY A 40 -10.98 -20.82 -5.76
N ARG A 41 -11.23 -20.08 -4.68
CA ARG A 41 -11.23 -18.61 -4.67
C ARG A 41 -10.24 -18.06 -3.67
N HIS A 42 -9.49 -17.05 -4.10
CA HIS A 42 -8.61 -16.26 -3.24
C HIS A 42 -8.74 -14.78 -3.59
N PHE A 43 -9.51 -14.05 -2.76
CA PHE A 43 -9.90 -12.67 -3.01
C PHE A 43 -10.55 -12.49 -4.39
N THR A 44 -9.89 -11.74 -5.29
CA THR A 44 -10.31 -11.45 -6.66
C THR A 44 -9.78 -12.47 -7.68
N HIS A 45 -9.01 -13.47 -7.24
CA HIS A 45 -8.44 -14.51 -8.09
C HIS A 45 -9.20 -15.83 -7.93
N SER A 46 -9.28 -16.57 -9.02
CA SER A 46 -9.80 -17.94 -9.04
C SER A 46 -8.68 -18.91 -9.39
N ALA A 47 -8.79 -20.13 -8.91
CA ALA A 47 -7.94 -21.23 -9.34
C ALA A 47 -8.30 -21.66 -10.76
N GLY A 48 -7.45 -22.50 -11.35
CA GLY A 48 -7.54 -22.92 -12.75
C GLY A 48 -7.00 -21.89 -13.73
N MET A 49 -6.18 -20.94 -13.28
CA MET A 49 -5.61 -19.88 -14.11
C MET A 49 -4.10 -19.73 -13.89
N ASP A 50 -3.45 -19.08 -14.85
CA ASP A 50 -2.11 -18.54 -14.68
C ASP A 50 -2.18 -17.21 -13.91
N LEU A 51 -1.54 -17.21 -12.74
CA LEU A 51 -1.52 -16.09 -11.80
C LEU A 51 -0.14 -15.43 -11.73
N THR A 52 0.74 -15.68 -12.72
CA THR A 52 2.09 -15.09 -12.77
C THR A 52 2.06 -13.57 -12.65
N GLU A 53 1.24 -12.88 -13.45
CA GLU A 53 1.10 -11.42 -13.37
C GLU A 53 0.41 -10.97 -12.08
N ALA A 54 -0.57 -11.73 -11.60
CA ALA A 54 -1.24 -11.43 -10.33
C ALA A 54 -0.27 -11.51 -9.14
N MET A 55 0.68 -12.45 -9.18
CA MET A 55 1.71 -12.63 -8.15
C MET A 55 2.65 -11.42 -8.05
N LYS A 56 2.87 -10.68 -9.15
CA LYS A 56 3.72 -9.47 -9.14
C LYS A 56 3.13 -8.31 -8.31
N ILE A 57 1.83 -8.31 -8.08
CA ILE A 57 1.11 -7.27 -7.30
C ILE A 57 0.51 -7.80 -5.99
N ALA A 58 0.75 -9.07 -5.66
CA ALA A 58 0.25 -9.69 -4.45
C ALA A 58 0.95 -9.10 -3.19
N PRO A 59 0.28 -9.09 -2.02
CA PRO A 59 0.88 -8.65 -0.75
C PRO A 59 1.92 -9.65 -0.20
N HIS A 60 2.24 -10.70 -0.95
CA HIS A 60 3.21 -11.75 -0.63
C HIS A 60 3.97 -12.17 -1.90
N ARG A 61 5.09 -12.88 -1.74
CA ARG A 61 5.89 -13.41 -2.86
C ARG A 61 5.47 -14.83 -3.23
N ALA A 62 5.96 -15.33 -4.36
CA ALA A 62 5.73 -16.70 -4.82
C ALA A 62 6.27 -17.77 -3.85
N ASP A 63 7.12 -17.40 -2.88
CA ASP A 63 7.65 -18.30 -1.84
C ASP A 63 6.55 -19.02 -1.05
N VAL A 64 5.36 -18.41 -0.93
CA VAL A 64 4.19 -19.04 -0.29
C VAL A 64 3.74 -20.32 -1.00
N LEU A 65 4.13 -20.52 -2.26
CA LEU A 65 3.80 -21.69 -3.06
C LEU A 65 4.77 -22.86 -2.87
N GLN A 66 5.96 -22.63 -2.30
CA GLN A 66 7.00 -23.67 -2.17
C GLN A 66 6.59 -24.86 -1.30
N LYS A 67 5.61 -24.65 -0.40
CA LYS A 67 5.02 -25.71 0.43
C LYS A 67 4.03 -26.61 -0.31
N TYR A 68 3.70 -26.29 -1.55
CA TYR A 68 2.79 -27.06 -2.39
C TYR A 68 3.57 -27.81 -3.48
N SER A 69 3.05 -28.97 -3.85
CA SER A 69 3.65 -29.81 -4.88
C SER A 69 3.51 -29.17 -6.25
N VAL A 70 4.61 -29.13 -7.00
CA VAL A 70 4.59 -28.84 -8.44
C VAL A 70 4.19 -30.11 -9.17
N ILE A 71 3.06 -30.08 -9.86
CA ILE A 71 2.47 -31.27 -10.50
C ILE A 71 2.73 -31.32 -12.01
N ALA A 72 3.02 -30.18 -12.62
CA ALA A 72 3.21 -30.05 -14.06
C ALA A 72 3.94 -28.76 -14.41
N GLU A 73 4.49 -28.72 -15.62
CA GLU A 73 4.85 -27.46 -16.27
C GLU A 73 3.60 -26.87 -16.93
N ALA A 74 3.42 -25.55 -16.88
CA ALA A 74 2.35 -24.91 -17.62
C ALA A 74 2.62 -25.08 -19.12
N GLY A 75 1.71 -25.72 -19.84
CA GLY A 75 1.72 -25.83 -21.31
C GLY A 75 1.40 -24.51 -22.01
N ILE A 76 1.51 -23.40 -21.27
CA ILE A 76 1.22 -22.04 -21.67
C ILE A 76 2.57 -21.44 -22.00
N ALA A 77 2.81 -21.12 -23.29
CA ALA A 77 3.94 -20.26 -23.61
C ALA A 77 3.80 -18.98 -22.77
N PRO A 78 4.88 -18.32 -22.33
CA PRO A 78 4.81 -17.17 -21.41
C PRO A 78 3.92 -15.99 -21.87
N ASP A 79 3.35 -16.06 -23.08
CA ASP A 79 2.50 -15.06 -23.72
C ASP A 79 1.06 -15.57 -24.06
N SER A 80 0.69 -16.83 -23.78
CA SER A 80 -0.66 -17.34 -24.15
C SER A 80 -1.74 -17.09 -23.09
N GLY A 81 -1.63 -15.98 -22.34
CA GLY A 81 -2.67 -15.41 -21.49
C GLY A 81 -3.71 -14.60 -22.29
N ARG A 82 -4.00 -14.99 -23.53
CA ARG A 82 -4.84 -14.24 -24.46
C ARG A 82 -6.09 -15.00 -24.85
N LEU A 83 -6.86 -15.42 -23.86
CA LEU A 83 -8.29 -15.66 -24.03
C LEU A 83 -9.01 -14.96 -22.86
N ASP A 84 -9.75 -13.91 -23.22
CA ASP A 84 -10.92 -13.37 -22.51
C ASP A 84 -10.76 -12.21 -21.49
N ALA A 85 -9.72 -11.37 -21.59
CA ALA A 85 -9.65 -10.11 -20.83
C ALA A 85 -9.24 -8.87 -21.65
N TYR A 86 -9.25 -8.94 -22.98
CA TYR A 86 -8.97 -7.79 -23.85
C TYR A 86 -10.26 -7.03 -24.19
N ASN A 87 -10.95 -6.44 -23.19
CA ASN A 87 -11.78 -5.25 -23.45
C ASN A 87 -12.31 -4.45 -22.23
N ILE A 88 -11.63 -4.40 -21.08
CA ILE A 88 -12.03 -3.47 -20.01
C ILE A 88 -10.80 -2.88 -19.31
N ASP A 89 -10.11 -1.90 -19.94
CA ASP A 89 -9.39 -0.79 -19.25
C ASP A 89 -8.45 0.03 -20.16
N ALA A 90 -8.81 0.28 -21.43
CA ALA A 90 -8.03 1.21 -22.29
C ALA A 90 -8.18 2.71 -21.89
N GLY A 91 -8.55 3.01 -20.65
CA GLY A 91 -8.76 4.36 -20.13
C GLY A 91 -8.06 4.60 -18.79
N LEU A 92 -8.44 5.69 -18.11
CA LEU A 92 -7.84 6.17 -16.86
C LEU A 92 -7.63 5.06 -15.81
N LYS A 93 -8.54 4.10 -15.70
CA LYS A 93 -8.43 2.96 -14.77
C LYS A 93 -7.24 2.05 -15.07
N GLY A 94 -6.98 1.71 -16.34
CA GLY A 94 -5.81 0.93 -16.75
C GLY A 94 -4.49 1.72 -16.59
N PHE A 95 -4.52 3.02 -16.83
CA PHE A 95 -3.40 3.93 -16.54
C PHE A 95 -3.10 4.00 -15.04
N LEU A 96 -4.12 4.23 -14.20
CA LEU A 96 -3.99 4.26 -12.74
C LEU A 96 -3.48 2.93 -12.18
N ARG A 97 -3.89 1.80 -12.76
CA ARG A 97 -3.39 0.47 -12.37
C ARG A 97 -1.93 0.23 -12.74
N LYS A 98 -1.47 0.79 -13.88
CA LYS A 98 -0.06 0.77 -14.31
C LYS A 98 0.81 1.78 -13.58
N LEU A 99 0.21 2.79 -12.95
CA LEU A 99 0.92 3.83 -12.22
C LEU A 99 1.52 3.28 -10.91
N ARG A 100 2.71 2.67 -11.01
CA ARG A 100 3.59 2.33 -9.87
C ARG A 100 3.98 3.54 -8.99
N LEU A 101 3.57 4.76 -9.37
CA LEU A 101 3.62 5.99 -8.57
C LEU A 101 2.92 5.86 -7.22
N HIS A 102 1.96 4.94 -7.05
CA HIS A 102 1.27 4.66 -5.78
C HIS A 102 2.23 4.37 -4.61
N PHE A 103 3.32 3.62 -4.85
CA PHE A 103 4.33 3.33 -3.82
C PHE A 103 5.12 4.60 -3.44
N TRP A 104 5.54 5.38 -4.43
CA TRP A 104 6.32 6.60 -4.22
C TRP A 104 5.49 7.71 -3.56
N LEU A 105 4.26 7.95 -4.04
CA LEU A 105 3.42 9.06 -3.58
C LEU A 105 2.87 8.87 -2.16
N ILE A 106 2.66 7.63 -1.70
CA ILE A 106 2.06 7.38 -0.38
C ILE A 106 3.12 7.25 0.71
N HIS A 107 4.29 6.68 0.41
CA HIS A 107 5.37 6.56 1.40
C HIS A 107 6.21 7.82 1.54
N PHE A 108 6.29 8.67 0.49
CA PHE A 108 7.09 9.89 0.53
C PHE A 108 6.66 10.88 1.64
N PRO A 109 5.37 11.26 1.77
CA PRO A 109 4.96 12.17 2.85
C PRO A 109 5.12 11.55 4.24
N VAL A 110 4.98 10.22 4.36
CA VAL A 110 5.17 9.50 5.63
C VAL A 110 6.58 9.71 6.15
N ALA A 111 7.60 9.53 5.30
CA ALA A 111 8.99 9.74 5.67
C ALA A 111 9.25 11.20 6.07
N LEU A 112 8.68 12.16 5.34
CA LEU A 112 8.86 13.59 5.64
C LEU A 112 8.21 14.01 6.97
N PHE A 113 6.99 13.53 7.27
CA PHE A 113 6.34 13.78 8.56
C PHE A 113 7.10 13.19 9.74
N VAL A 114 7.77 12.04 9.56
CA VAL A 114 8.59 11.42 10.60
C VAL A 114 9.94 12.12 10.76
N LEU A 115 10.58 12.51 9.67
CA LEU A 115 11.91 13.14 9.71
C LEU A 115 11.85 14.59 10.23
N ALA A 116 10.79 15.35 9.92
CA ALA A 116 10.65 16.74 10.40
C ALA A 116 10.86 16.88 11.92
N PRO A 117 10.11 16.19 12.81
CA PRO A 117 10.33 16.30 14.25
C PRO A 117 11.72 15.80 14.70
N VAL A 118 12.33 14.84 13.99
CA VAL A 118 13.71 14.39 14.29
C VAL A 118 14.70 15.54 14.07
N PHE A 119 14.64 16.20 12.91
CA PHE A 119 15.47 17.37 12.62
C PHE A 119 15.19 18.51 13.62
N TYR A 120 13.95 18.68 14.04
CA TYR A 120 13.60 19.69 15.03
C TYR A 120 14.17 19.39 16.43
N VAL A 121 14.14 18.13 16.87
CA VAL A 121 14.79 17.71 18.14
C VAL A 121 16.30 17.94 18.08
N ILE A 122 16.94 17.65 16.93
CA ILE A 122 18.35 17.97 16.72
C ILE A 122 18.59 19.48 16.83
N PHE A 123 17.68 20.32 16.31
CA PHE A 123 17.75 21.77 16.53
C PHE A 123 17.65 22.15 18.00
N LEU A 124 16.71 21.59 18.76
CA LEU A 124 16.56 21.87 20.20
C LEU A 124 17.83 21.52 20.99
N TYR A 125 18.55 20.49 20.58
CA TYR A 125 19.81 20.09 21.22
C TYR A 125 21.02 20.93 20.74
N THR A 126 21.18 21.10 19.43
CA THR A 126 22.38 21.71 18.84
C THR A 126 22.32 23.23 18.71
N GLN A 127 21.13 23.83 18.83
CA GLN A 127 20.87 25.26 18.58
C GLN A 127 21.26 25.73 17.16
N ARG A 128 21.48 24.80 16.22
CA ARG A 128 21.84 25.15 14.84
C ARG A 128 20.59 25.33 13.97
N TRP A 129 20.36 26.56 13.53
CA TRP A 129 19.24 26.97 12.69
C TRP A 129 19.10 26.19 11.37
N ALA A 130 20.17 25.57 10.87
CA ALA A 130 20.10 24.72 9.69
C ALA A 130 19.13 23.54 9.90
N PHE A 131 19.09 22.95 11.10
CA PHE A 131 18.20 21.82 11.40
C PHE A 131 16.74 22.26 11.57
N GLU A 132 16.50 23.44 12.14
CA GLU A 132 15.16 24.03 12.24
C GLU A 132 14.59 24.30 10.84
N ARG A 133 15.36 24.97 9.98
CA ARG A 133 14.98 25.21 8.59
C ARG A 133 14.73 23.89 7.87
N THR A 134 15.60 22.89 8.05
CA THR A 134 15.40 21.58 7.42
C THR A 134 14.09 20.93 7.88
N SER A 135 13.81 20.93 9.19
CA SER A 135 12.52 20.46 9.73
C SER A 135 11.34 21.18 9.09
N PHE A 136 11.39 22.51 9.00
CA PHE A 136 10.33 23.31 8.39
C PHE A 136 10.07 22.94 6.93
N HIS A 137 11.12 22.85 6.10
CA HIS A 137 10.96 22.49 4.68
C HIS A 137 10.45 21.06 4.50
N LEU A 138 10.96 20.10 5.28
CA LEU A 138 10.48 18.72 5.26
C LEU A 138 8.99 18.66 5.62
N PHE A 139 8.59 19.37 6.68
CA PHE A 139 7.21 19.39 7.12
C PHE A 139 6.28 20.08 6.10
N ALA A 140 6.69 21.22 5.54
CA ALA A 140 5.94 21.91 4.50
C ALA A 140 5.74 21.05 3.26
N ALA A 141 6.80 20.35 2.81
CA ALA A 141 6.71 19.39 1.71
C ALA A 141 5.80 18.21 2.06
N ALA A 142 5.82 17.71 3.30
CA ALA A 142 4.93 16.64 3.76
C ALA A 142 3.45 17.06 3.68
N VAL A 143 3.13 18.25 4.21
CA VAL A 143 1.77 18.82 4.19
C VAL A 143 1.30 19.04 2.76
N PHE A 144 2.16 19.55 1.88
CA PHE A 144 1.84 19.75 0.47
C PHE A 144 1.57 18.41 -0.25
N ALA A 145 2.36 17.38 0.03
CA ALA A 145 2.24 16.08 -0.62
C ALA A 145 1.08 15.22 -0.08
N ALA A 146 0.63 15.47 1.16
CA ALA A 146 -0.37 14.67 1.85
C ALA A 146 -1.74 14.59 1.12
N PRO A 147 -2.33 15.67 0.57
CA PRO A 147 -3.57 15.59 -0.21
C PRO A 147 -3.47 14.62 -1.38
N PHE A 148 -2.36 14.63 -2.11
CA PHE A 148 -2.11 13.73 -3.24
C PHE A 148 -2.00 12.26 -2.78
N ALA A 149 -1.36 12.02 -1.64
CA ALA A 149 -1.29 10.68 -1.04
C ALA A 149 -2.68 10.16 -0.60
N VAL A 150 -3.51 11.03 -0.03
CA VAL A 150 -4.89 10.66 0.37
C VAL A 150 -5.75 10.34 -0.85
N LEU A 151 -5.73 11.20 -1.87
CA LEU A 151 -6.49 11.00 -3.11
C LEU A 151 -6.05 9.72 -3.84
N SER A 152 -4.74 9.51 -3.98
CA SER A 152 -4.20 8.30 -4.61
C SER A 152 -4.51 7.03 -3.81
N GLY A 153 -4.45 7.10 -2.47
CA GLY A 153 -4.84 5.99 -1.59
C GLY A 153 -6.33 5.64 -1.72
N TYR A 154 -7.21 6.64 -1.81
CA TYR A 154 -8.64 6.44 -2.05
C TYR A 154 -8.92 5.84 -3.43
N ALA A 155 -8.29 6.36 -4.48
CA ALA A 155 -8.43 5.83 -5.84
C ALA A 155 -7.98 4.35 -5.91
N ALA A 156 -6.82 4.03 -5.32
CA ALA A 156 -6.31 2.67 -5.26
C ALA A 156 -7.28 1.75 -4.49
N TRP A 157 -7.88 2.22 -3.40
CA TRP A 157 -8.88 1.45 -2.67
C TRP A 157 -10.13 1.19 -3.51
N TYR A 158 -10.69 2.22 -4.14
CA TYR A 158 -11.89 2.11 -4.97
C TYR A 158 -11.70 1.11 -6.12
N LEU A 159 -10.54 1.13 -6.77
CA LEU A 159 -10.23 0.21 -7.87
C LEU A 159 -10.10 -1.25 -7.43
N ASN A 160 -9.58 -1.50 -6.23
CA ASN A 160 -9.36 -2.86 -5.73
C ASN A 160 -10.54 -3.44 -4.96
N TYR A 161 -11.38 -2.59 -4.35
CA TYR A 161 -12.39 -3.02 -3.38
C TYR A 161 -13.81 -2.47 -3.65
N GLY A 162 -14.00 -1.66 -4.69
CA GLY A 162 -15.30 -1.08 -5.04
C GLY A 162 -15.89 -0.25 -3.89
N THR A 163 -17.04 -0.66 -3.36
CA THR A 163 -17.78 0.02 -2.28
C THR A 163 -17.74 -0.73 -0.95
N ALA A 164 -16.83 -1.69 -0.76
CA ALA A 164 -16.78 -2.53 0.44
C ALA A 164 -16.25 -1.77 1.68
N PHE A 165 -17.12 -1.00 2.34
CA PHE A 165 -16.75 -0.20 3.51
C PHE A 165 -16.45 -1.04 4.75
N THR A 166 -15.28 -0.84 5.35
CA THR A 166 -14.83 -1.54 6.56
C THR A 166 -14.55 -0.53 7.66
N ARG A 167 -14.62 -0.94 8.94
CA ARG A 167 -14.26 -0.06 10.07
C ARG A 167 -12.83 0.51 9.92
N ILE A 168 -11.90 -0.29 9.40
CA ILE A 168 -10.50 0.12 9.15
C ILE A 168 -10.44 1.19 8.04
N PHE A 169 -11.28 1.08 7.01
CA PHE A 169 -11.34 2.07 5.95
C PHE A 169 -11.81 3.44 6.50
N TYR A 170 -12.92 3.48 7.25
CA TYR A 170 -13.39 4.72 7.87
C TYR A 170 -12.36 5.32 8.82
N ALA A 171 -11.71 4.50 9.64
CA ALA A 171 -10.63 4.95 10.53
C ALA A 171 -9.47 5.59 9.74
N LYS A 172 -9.09 5.03 8.59
CA LYS A 172 -8.06 5.59 7.72
C LYS A 172 -8.46 6.94 7.12
N ILE A 173 -9.70 7.06 6.63
CA ILE A 173 -10.20 8.32 6.09
C ILE A 173 -10.24 9.39 7.18
N PHE A 174 -10.74 9.05 8.37
CA PHE A 174 -10.76 9.96 9.52
C PHE A 174 -9.36 10.42 9.92
N LEU A 175 -8.40 9.49 10.09
CA LEU A 175 -7.01 9.85 10.41
C LEU A 175 -6.35 10.68 9.30
N ALA A 176 -6.65 10.39 8.03
CA ALA A 176 -6.11 11.15 6.91
C ALA A 176 -6.60 12.61 6.92
N VAL A 177 -7.89 12.83 7.16
CA VAL A 177 -8.46 14.19 7.29
C VAL A 177 -7.86 14.91 8.50
N LEU A 178 -7.76 14.23 9.65
CA LEU A 178 -7.13 14.79 10.85
C LEU A 178 -5.67 15.18 10.60
N LEU A 179 -4.91 14.35 9.88
CA LEU A 179 -3.52 14.62 9.50
C LEU A 179 -3.42 15.90 8.64
N LEU A 180 -4.31 16.07 7.66
CA LEU A 180 -4.33 17.27 6.80
C LEU A 180 -4.61 18.54 7.61
N ILE A 181 -5.61 18.49 8.51
CA ILE A 181 -5.96 19.61 9.37
C ILE A 181 -4.81 19.94 10.33
N ALA A 182 -4.30 18.93 11.06
CA ALA A 182 -3.21 19.12 12.01
C ALA A 182 -1.94 19.65 11.32
N GLY A 183 -1.62 19.12 10.13
CA GLY A 183 -0.51 19.58 9.30
C GLY A 183 -0.66 21.06 8.90
N ALA A 184 -1.83 21.44 8.37
CA ALA A 184 -2.11 22.82 7.98
C ALA A 184 -2.07 23.79 9.17
N VAL A 185 -2.65 23.41 10.31
CA VAL A 185 -2.64 24.21 11.55
C VAL A 185 -1.22 24.40 12.06
N CYS A 186 -0.41 23.34 12.08
CA CYS A 186 0.99 23.39 12.51
C CYS A 186 1.84 24.28 11.58
N LEU A 187 1.67 24.14 10.26
CA LEU A 187 2.38 24.97 9.28
C LEU A 187 1.97 26.44 9.42
N ARG A 188 0.67 26.72 9.54
CA ARG A 188 0.14 28.08 9.73
C ARG A 188 0.65 28.71 11.02
N TRP A 189 0.65 27.95 12.12
CA TRP A 189 1.17 28.41 13.41
C TRP A 189 2.66 28.77 13.28
N ARG A 190 3.47 27.91 12.66
CA ARG A 190 4.91 28.17 12.49
C ARG A 190 5.21 29.41 11.65
N VAL A 191 4.42 29.67 10.60
CA VAL A 191 4.60 30.86 9.75
C VAL A 191 4.27 32.15 10.51
N ASN A 192 3.31 32.10 11.43
CA ASN A 192 2.87 33.28 12.19
C ASN A 192 3.66 33.54 13.48
N ASN A 193 4.33 32.53 14.02
CA ASN A 193 5.02 32.63 15.30
C ASN A 193 6.54 32.57 15.05
N PRO A 194 7.28 33.67 15.23
CA PRO A 194 8.72 33.65 15.15
C PRO A 194 9.30 32.75 16.25
N MET A 195 10.28 31.93 15.90
CA MET A 195 10.95 31.05 16.85
C MET A 195 11.87 31.86 17.75
N SER A 196 11.94 31.50 19.04
CA SER A 196 12.86 32.17 19.96
C SER A 196 14.31 31.84 19.61
N LEU A 197 15.18 32.85 19.70
CA LEU A 197 16.62 32.71 19.49
C LEU A 197 17.30 31.84 20.55
N VAL A 198 16.68 31.74 21.73
CA VAL A 198 17.13 30.90 22.84
C VAL A 198 16.19 29.69 22.92
N SER A 199 16.75 28.50 22.77
CA SER A 199 16.02 27.24 22.86
C SER A 199 16.61 26.35 23.97
N PRO A 200 15.79 25.65 24.77
CA PRO A 200 14.34 25.55 24.68
C PRO A 200 13.60 26.78 25.23
N SER A 201 12.53 27.18 24.55
CA SER A 201 11.57 28.20 24.98
C SER A 201 10.15 27.66 24.82
N GLY A 202 9.17 28.29 25.47
CA GLY A 202 7.75 27.89 25.36
C GLY A 202 7.26 27.70 23.92
N PRO A 203 7.47 28.68 23.01
CA PRO A 203 7.13 28.54 21.60
C PRO A 203 7.87 27.38 20.91
N ASN A 204 9.15 27.18 21.22
CA ASN A 204 9.94 26.12 20.59
C ASN A 204 9.45 24.72 21.01
N LEU A 205 9.07 24.55 22.28
CA LEU A 205 8.51 23.29 22.80
C LEU A 205 7.08 23.04 22.28
N MET A 206 6.27 24.09 22.20
CA MET A 206 4.93 24.01 21.61
C MET A 206 5.01 23.53 20.16
N TYR A 207 5.90 24.11 19.36
CA TYR A 207 6.09 23.68 17.97
C TYR A 207 6.54 22.22 17.87
N ALA A 208 7.46 21.78 18.75
CA ALA A 208 7.90 20.38 18.81
C ALA A 208 6.71 19.43 19.05
N ALA A 209 5.84 19.77 20.00
CA ALA A 209 4.66 18.98 20.32
C ALA A 209 3.66 18.96 19.14
N MET A 210 3.47 20.10 18.47
CA MET A 210 2.62 20.17 17.27
C MET A 210 3.14 19.31 16.12
N LEU A 211 4.46 19.22 15.92
CA LEU A 211 5.07 18.36 14.90
C LEU A 211 4.90 16.86 15.22
N ALA A 212 4.87 16.48 16.50
CA ALA A 212 4.71 15.08 16.91
C ALA A 212 3.33 14.52 16.56
N VAL A 213 2.27 15.34 16.58
CA VAL A 213 0.89 14.88 16.32
C VAL A 213 0.72 14.32 14.90
N PRO A 214 1.07 15.03 13.81
CA PRO A 214 1.07 14.50 12.45
C PRO A 214 1.99 13.28 12.29
N ALA A 215 3.16 13.27 12.94
CA ALA A 215 4.11 12.16 12.85
C ALA A 215 3.54 10.87 13.44
N VAL A 216 2.89 10.93 14.61
CA VAL A 216 2.21 9.78 15.20
C VAL A 216 1.03 9.34 14.35
N ALA A 217 0.21 10.28 13.88
CA ALA A 217 -0.95 9.97 13.04
C ALA A 217 -0.55 9.22 11.76
N VAL A 218 0.54 9.62 11.09
CA VAL A 218 1.00 8.96 9.87
C VAL A 218 1.55 7.55 10.12
N VAL A 219 2.18 7.31 11.28
CA VAL A 219 2.63 5.98 11.69
C VAL A 219 1.42 5.06 11.95
N ILE A 220 0.39 5.56 12.64
CA ILE A 220 -0.84 4.80 12.87
C ILE A 220 -1.52 4.45 11.53
N LEU A 221 -1.61 5.41 10.60
CA LEU A 221 -2.12 5.17 9.24
C LEU A 221 -1.34 4.05 8.53
N ALA A 222 0.00 4.08 8.60
CA ALA A 222 0.85 3.06 8.00
C ALA A 222 0.64 1.67 8.64
N CYS A 223 0.46 1.61 9.95
CA CYS A 223 0.15 0.37 10.68
C CYS A 223 -1.22 -0.19 10.30
N LEU A 224 -2.27 0.65 10.26
CA LEU A 224 -3.60 0.26 9.79
C LEU A 224 -3.58 -0.24 8.33
N GLY A 225 -2.64 0.28 7.52
CA GLY A 225 -2.23 -0.27 6.22
C GLY A 225 -1.98 -1.77 6.27
N LYS A 226 -1.04 -2.18 7.11
CA LYS A 226 -0.58 -3.57 7.25
C LYS A 226 -1.60 -4.48 7.95
N TYR A 227 -2.30 -3.98 8.98
CA TYR A 227 -3.28 -4.78 9.73
C TYR A 227 -4.53 -5.13 8.91
N GLY A 228 -4.97 -4.24 8.02
CA GLY A 228 -6.09 -4.52 7.10
C GLY A 228 -5.81 -5.67 6.13
N ILE A 229 -4.54 -5.94 5.83
CA ILE A 229 -4.09 -7.03 4.94
C ILE A 229 -4.01 -8.37 5.71
N ARG A 230 -3.72 -8.36 7.02
CA ARG A 230 -3.44 -9.59 7.81
C ARG A 230 -4.65 -10.22 8.50
N ARG A 231 -5.77 -9.51 8.65
CA ARG A 231 -6.99 -10.01 9.33
C ARG A 231 -8.10 -10.44 8.37
N ARG A 232 -7.77 -10.72 7.11
CA ARG A 232 -8.74 -11.22 6.12
C ARG A 232 -8.14 -12.38 5.35
#